data_AF-A0A1L6TD76-F1
#
_entry.id   AF-A0A1L6TD76-F1
#
_cell.length_a   1.000
_cell.length_b   1.000
_cell.length_c   1.000
_cell.angle_alpha   90.00
_cell.angle_beta   90.00
_cell.angle_gamma   90.00
#
_symmetry.space_group_name_H-M   'P 1'
#
loop_
_entity.id
_entity.type
_entity.pdbx_description
1 polymer ?
#
loop_
_entity_poly.entity_id
_entity_poly.type
_entity_poly.pdbx_seq_one_letter_code
_entity_poly.pdbx_strand_id
1 'polypeptide(L)'
;MDLSGYLTKRYYRYISNFIDNNQLIRIKLSSSGNIEDYNSIFLDIFKLKHLGKISDKNFFELCQEHGIENPIPQSITDITTIKSTTLIEHGSIHWQLNGLICENQKITSWLLSGRHIIHQYNKETININKLLKGKPYPVYIKNLSGNFIYANKFTNHLAGKNIIGSTDYDLIWSDGAGYFTKNDAIARENSYLVVTESALCVNQLVNIFISTKLALKDQSNKIIGTLNFSIPTKIMPPPKSLKLSSRELECIHWLTLGQSPEKIATTIGISKRTVENHIAMIKAKFKCRTQIELGYALGKLHHCSLI
;
A
#
# COMPACT_ATOMS: atom_id res chain seq x y z
N MET A 1 -14.76 -19.34 6.43
CA MET A 1 -15.56 -19.90 5.32
C MET A 1 -15.82 -18.75 4.38
N ASP A 2 -15.35 -18.83 3.14
CA ASP A 2 -15.56 -17.79 2.14
C ASP A 2 -17.05 -17.77 1.80
N LEU A 3 -17.77 -16.72 2.21
CA LEU A 3 -19.18 -16.52 1.87
C LEU A 3 -19.33 -15.91 0.46
N SER A 4 -18.41 -16.23 -0.45
CA SER A 4 -18.40 -15.78 -1.83
C SER A 4 -19.54 -16.46 -2.59
N GLY A 5 -20.71 -15.84 -2.64
CA GLY A 5 -21.84 -16.36 -3.39
C GLY A 5 -23.21 -15.90 -2.89
N TYR A 6 -24.19 -16.06 -3.76
CA TYR A 6 -25.57 -15.65 -3.57
C TYR A 6 -26.26 -16.39 -2.42
N LEU A 7 -26.94 -15.65 -1.54
CA LEU A 7 -27.66 -16.19 -0.39
C LEU A 7 -29.17 -16.06 -0.58
N THR A 8 -29.93 -17.16 -0.54
CA THR A 8 -31.39 -17.11 -0.65
C THR A 8 -32.02 -16.61 0.67
N LYS A 9 -33.20 -15.97 0.59
CA LYS A 9 -33.95 -15.48 1.78
C LYS A 9 -34.11 -16.53 2.89
N ARG A 10 -34.26 -17.81 2.52
CA ARG A 10 -34.38 -18.94 3.47
C ARG A 10 -33.12 -19.16 4.31
N TYR A 11 -31.94 -18.77 3.82
CA TYR A 11 -30.67 -18.88 4.54
C TYR A 11 -30.34 -17.66 5.41
N TYR A 12 -31.01 -16.52 5.23
CA TYR A 12 -30.74 -15.31 6.00
C TYR A 12 -30.85 -15.56 7.51
N ARG A 13 -31.86 -16.33 7.97
CA ARG A 13 -32.02 -16.69 9.39
C ARG A 13 -30.84 -17.49 9.95
N TYR A 14 -30.29 -18.42 9.18
CA TYR A 14 -29.12 -19.20 9.61
C TYR A 14 -27.85 -18.35 9.66
N ILE A 15 -27.69 -17.45 8.69
CA ILE A 15 -26.51 -16.59 8.57
C ILE A 15 -26.53 -15.47 9.61
N SER A 16 -27.68 -14.85 9.84
CA SER A 16 -27.85 -13.89 10.94
C SER A 16 -27.51 -14.50 12.28
N ASN A 17 -28.08 -15.68 12.59
CA ASN A 17 -27.75 -16.42 13.81
C ASN A 17 -26.25 -16.71 13.92
N PHE A 18 -25.59 -17.13 12.82
CA PHE A 18 -24.16 -17.37 12.81
C PHE A 18 -23.36 -16.07 13.09
N ILE A 19 -23.69 -14.97 12.42
CA ILE A 19 -23.03 -13.67 12.60
C ILE A 19 -23.16 -13.19 14.04
N ASP A 20 -24.38 -13.26 14.60
CA ASP A 20 -24.66 -12.82 15.97
C ASP A 20 -23.95 -13.72 17.00
N ASN A 21 -23.94 -15.05 16.81
CA ASN A 21 -23.20 -15.98 17.67
C ASN A 21 -21.69 -15.77 17.64
N ASN A 22 -21.15 -15.29 16.51
CA ASN A 22 -19.73 -14.97 16.36
C ASN A 22 -19.39 -13.52 16.73
N GLN A 23 -20.32 -12.78 17.35
CA GLN A 23 -20.11 -11.40 17.81
C GLN A 23 -19.65 -10.45 16.68
N LEU A 24 -20.15 -10.67 15.47
CA LEU A 24 -19.87 -9.82 14.31
C LEU A 24 -20.94 -8.75 14.18
N ILE A 25 -20.58 -7.60 13.60
CA ILE A 25 -21.53 -6.55 13.22
C ILE A 25 -22.40 -7.07 12.09
N ARG A 26 -23.70 -6.79 12.16
CA ARG A 26 -24.70 -7.20 11.15
C ARG A 26 -25.56 -6.01 10.76
N ILE A 27 -25.65 -5.73 9.46
CA ILE A 27 -26.58 -4.78 8.88
C ILE A 27 -27.13 -5.38 7.57
N LYS A 28 -28.45 -5.41 7.44
CA LYS A 28 -29.14 -5.79 6.20
C LYS A 28 -29.67 -4.52 5.55
N LEU A 29 -29.36 -4.37 4.26
CA LEU A 29 -29.75 -3.21 3.47
C LEU A 29 -30.69 -3.64 2.34
N SER A 30 -31.66 -2.80 2.02
CA SER A 30 -32.46 -2.93 0.79
C SER A 30 -31.60 -2.63 -0.45
N SER A 31 -32.14 -2.85 -1.64
CA SER A 31 -31.49 -2.41 -2.89
C SER A 31 -31.29 -0.89 -3.00
N SER A 32 -32.05 -0.10 -2.22
CA SER A 32 -31.90 1.36 -2.14
C SER A 32 -30.97 1.81 -1.00
N GLY A 33 -30.35 0.88 -0.26
CA GLY A 33 -29.46 1.20 0.85
C GLY A 33 -30.17 1.52 2.17
N ASN A 34 -31.48 1.25 2.28
CA ASN A 34 -32.22 1.45 3.52
C ASN A 34 -32.00 0.29 4.48
N ILE A 35 -31.91 0.57 5.79
CA ILE A 35 -31.66 -0.42 6.82
C ILE A 35 -32.91 -1.25 7.08
N GLU A 36 -32.88 -2.54 6.74
CA GLU A 36 -33.98 -3.47 6.97
C GLU A 36 -33.83 -4.23 8.30
N ASP A 37 -32.60 -4.53 8.71
CA ASP A 37 -32.28 -5.32 9.92
C ASP A 37 -30.84 -5.02 10.37
N TYR A 38 -30.58 -5.16 11.67
CA TYR A 38 -29.27 -4.91 12.29
C TYR A 38 -29.18 -5.60 13.65
N ASN A 39 -27.96 -5.76 14.18
CA ASN A 39 -27.77 -6.26 15.54
C ASN A 39 -27.34 -5.17 16.53
N SER A 40 -27.40 -5.47 17.83
CA SER A 40 -27.02 -4.52 18.89
C SER A 40 -25.55 -4.11 18.81
N ILE A 41 -24.68 -4.99 18.33
CA ILE A 41 -23.24 -4.74 18.17
C ILE A 41 -23.00 -3.55 17.22
N PHE A 42 -23.78 -3.44 16.14
CA PHE A 42 -23.74 -2.26 15.26
C PHE A 42 -24.03 -0.96 16.05
N LEU A 43 -25.12 -0.95 16.83
CA LEU A 43 -25.52 0.22 17.60
C LEU A 43 -24.49 0.58 18.68
N ASP A 44 -23.89 -0.43 19.31
CA ASP A 44 -22.90 -0.27 20.37
C ASP A 44 -21.61 0.37 19.84
N ILE A 45 -21.05 -0.18 18.77
CA ILE A 45 -19.78 0.26 18.21
C ILE A 45 -19.88 1.71 17.70
N PHE A 46 -21.00 2.08 17.10
CA PHE A 46 -21.20 3.43 16.55
C PHE A 46 -21.95 4.38 17.49
N LYS A 47 -22.17 3.98 18.76
CA LYS A 47 -22.83 4.80 19.79
C LYS A 47 -24.24 5.29 19.37
N LEU A 48 -24.96 4.51 18.56
CA LEU A 48 -26.25 4.86 17.94
C LEU A 48 -27.48 4.46 18.77
N LYS A 49 -27.31 3.84 19.94
CA LYS A 49 -28.43 3.35 20.78
C LYS A 49 -29.46 4.42 21.13
N HIS A 50 -29.05 5.68 21.20
CA HIS A 50 -29.92 6.82 21.54
C HIS A 50 -30.95 7.14 20.45
N LEU A 51 -30.75 6.68 19.21
CA LEU A 51 -31.64 6.96 18.08
C LEU A 51 -32.92 6.13 18.07
N GLY A 52 -33.08 5.16 18.98
CA GLY A 52 -34.21 4.24 18.96
C GLY A 52 -34.21 3.33 17.73
N LYS A 53 -35.37 3.14 17.09
CA LYS A 53 -35.49 2.29 15.90
C LYS A 53 -34.99 3.03 14.66
N ILE A 54 -33.93 2.52 14.05
CA ILE A 54 -33.31 3.08 12.83
C ILE A 54 -33.67 2.29 11.55
N SER A 55 -34.64 1.38 11.62
CA SER A 55 -35.16 0.72 10.41
C SER A 55 -35.68 1.75 9.42
N ASP A 56 -35.54 1.44 8.12
CA ASP A 56 -35.96 2.26 6.98
C ASP A 56 -35.15 3.55 6.76
N LYS A 57 -34.26 3.94 7.68
CA LYS A 57 -33.27 5.01 7.42
C LYS A 57 -32.28 4.59 6.35
N ASN A 58 -31.85 5.53 5.52
CA ASN A 58 -30.80 5.28 4.55
C ASN A 58 -29.44 5.15 5.26
N PHE A 59 -28.70 4.08 4.97
CA PHE A 59 -27.42 3.81 5.64
C PHE A 59 -26.34 4.84 5.29
N PHE A 60 -26.32 5.35 4.06
CA PHE A 60 -25.33 6.34 3.61
C PHE A 60 -25.54 7.68 4.32
N GLU A 61 -26.79 8.12 4.43
CA GLU A 61 -27.18 9.33 5.16
C GLU A 61 -26.85 9.18 6.65
N LEU A 62 -27.20 8.04 7.26
CA LEU A 62 -26.89 7.75 8.66
C LEU A 62 -25.38 7.84 8.93
N CYS A 63 -24.56 7.29 8.03
CA CYS A 63 -23.11 7.36 8.14
C CYS A 63 -22.62 8.82 8.08
N GLN A 64 -23.14 9.62 7.15
CA GLN A 64 -22.78 11.02 7.00
C GLN A 64 -23.17 11.84 8.24
N GLU A 65 -24.39 11.68 8.74
CA GLU A 65 -24.92 12.39 9.91
C GLU A 65 -24.09 12.14 11.17
N HIS A 66 -23.53 10.93 11.32
CA HIS A 66 -22.84 10.49 12.54
C HIS A 66 -21.32 10.36 12.37
N GLY A 67 -20.76 10.87 11.26
CA GLY A 67 -19.32 10.84 10.99
C GLY A 67 -18.74 9.43 10.88
N ILE A 68 -19.54 8.45 10.44
CA ILE A 68 -19.10 7.08 10.21
C ILE A 68 -18.52 7.01 8.80
N GLU A 69 -17.28 6.54 8.67
CA GLU A 69 -16.70 6.25 7.36
C GLU A 69 -17.49 5.13 6.68
N ASN A 70 -18.12 5.45 5.55
CA ASN A 70 -18.99 4.53 4.84
C ASN A 70 -18.19 3.37 4.20
N PRO A 71 -18.45 2.10 4.60
CA PRO A 71 -17.71 0.95 4.11
C PRO A 71 -18.16 0.46 2.73
N ILE A 72 -19.19 1.05 2.12
CA ILE A 72 -19.83 0.59 0.88
C ILE A 72 -19.67 1.66 -0.23
N PRO A 73 -19.27 1.28 -1.46
CA PRO A 73 -19.30 2.19 -2.62
C PRO A 73 -20.72 2.70 -2.92
N GLN A 74 -20.87 3.97 -3.32
CA GLN A 74 -22.18 4.60 -3.60
C GLN A 74 -22.99 3.90 -4.71
N SER A 75 -22.32 3.20 -5.63
CA SER A 75 -22.96 2.38 -6.65
C SER A 75 -22.54 0.92 -6.50
N ILE A 76 -23.48 0.04 -6.17
CA ILE A 76 -23.25 -1.40 -6.17
C ILE A 76 -24.00 -2.03 -7.34
N THR A 77 -23.28 -2.38 -8.39
CA THR A 77 -23.83 -3.06 -9.57
C THR A 77 -23.04 -4.35 -9.78
N ASP A 78 -23.73 -5.49 -9.80
CA ASP A 78 -23.25 -6.81 -10.24
C ASP A 78 -22.09 -7.47 -9.46
N ILE A 79 -21.68 -6.93 -8.31
CA ILE A 79 -20.63 -7.54 -7.47
C ILE A 79 -21.26 -8.47 -6.42
N THR A 80 -20.81 -9.72 -6.36
CA THR A 80 -21.32 -10.73 -5.40
C THR A 80 -20.81 -10.51 -3.98
N THR A 81 -19.59 -9.98 -3.84
CA THR A 81 -18.95 -9.69 -2.54
C THR A 81 -18.01 -8.49 -2.61
N ILE A 82 -18.13 -7.54 -1.67
CA ILE A 82 -17.19 -6.41 -1.48
C ILE A 82 -16.51 -6.55 -0.12
N LYS A 83 -15.22 -6.25 -0.04
CA LYS A 83 -14.46 -6.16 1.22
C LYS A 83 -13.90 -4.75 1.39
N SER A 84 -13.99 -4.21 2.59
CA SER A 84 -13.47 -2.88 2.92
C SER A 84 -13.04 -2.82 4.39
N THR A 85 -12.43 -1.72 4.81
CA THR A 85 -12.00 -1.53 6.20
C THR A 85 -12.27 -0.09 6.61
N THR A 86 -12.90 0.07 7.78
CA THR A 86 -13.14 1.37 8.41
C THR A 86 -12.28 1.49 9.66
N LEU A 87 -11.65 2.64 9.87
CA LEU A 87 -10.94 2.94 11.11
C LEU A 87 -11.90 3.55 12.14
N ILE A 88 -11.80 3.10 13.39
CA ILE A 88 -12.59 3.63 14.53
C ILE A 88 -11.65 3.94 15.71
N GLU A 89 -12.13 4.72 16.67
CA GLU A 89 -11.35 5.31 17.79
C GLU A 89 -10.37 4.33 18.46
N HIS A 90 -10.75 3.06 18.62
CA HIS A 90 -9.95 2.01 19.30
C HIS A 90 -9.87 0.70 18.51
N GLY A 91 -9.98 0.76 17.18
CA GLY A 91 -10.15 -0.45 16.39
C GLY A 91 -10.13 -0.23 14.89
N SER A 92 -10.20 -1.34 14.17
CA SER A 92 -10.65 -1.33 12.79
C SER A 92 -11.82 -2.28 12.65
N ILE A 93 -12.69 -2.01 11.68
CA ILE A 93 -13.75 -2.92 11.31
C ILE A 93 -13.45 -3.43 9.91
N HIS A 94 -13.30 -4.75 9.79
CA HIS A 94 -13.10 -5.40 8.51
C HIS A 94 -14.46 -5.83 7.98
N TRP A 95 -14.91 -5.17 6.92
CA TRP A 95 -16.25 -5.33 6.38
C TRP A 95 -16.26 -6.33 5.23
N GLN A 96 -17.38 -7.04 5.12
CA GLN A 96 -17.75 -7.83 3.98
C GLN A 96 -19.22 -7.58 3.64
N LEU A 97 -19.48 -7.15 2.42
CA LEU A 97 -20.82 -6.97 1.87
C LEU A 97 -21.13 -8.13 0.92
N ASN A 98 -22.26 -8.80 1.09
CA ASN A 98 -22.69 -9.90 0.21
C ASN A 98 -24.10 -9.64 -0.35
N GLY A 99 -24.30 -9.94 -1.63
CA GLY A 99 -25.60 -9.85 -2.28
C GLY A 99 -26.56 -10.95 -1.82
N LEU A 100 -27.77 -10.58 -1.39
CA LEU A 100 -28.86 -11.51 -1.08
C LEU A 100 -29.81 -11.61 -2.28
N ILE A 101 -29.98 -12.84 -2.78
CA ILE A 101 -30.75 -13.13 -3.99
C ILE A 101 -32.17 -13.57 -3.66
N CYS A 102 -33.11 -13.07 -4.47
CA CYS A 102 -34.46 -13.60 -4.57
C CYS A 102 -34.60 -14.48 -5.83
N GLU A 103 -35.72 -15.18 -5.98
CA GLU A 103 -36.05 -15.93 -7.20
C GLU A 103 -35.77 -15.10 -8.47
N ASN A 104 -35.23 -15.75 -9.51
CA ASN A 104 -34.72 -15.15 -10.76
C ASN A 104 -33.33 -14.48 -10.70
N GLN A 105 -32.44 -14.91 -9.79
CA GLN A 105 -31.02 -14.50 -9.73
C GLN A 105 -30.78 -12.98 -9.58
N LYS A 106 -31.80 -12.24 -9.13
CA LYS A 106 -31.67 -10.80 -8.87
C LYS A 106 -31.35 -10.55 -7.41
N ILE A 107 -30.31 -9.74 -7.17
CA ILE A 107 -30.00 -9.23 -5.83
C ILE A 107 -31.10 -8.24 -5.44
N THR A 108 -31.74 -8.48 -4.31
CA THR A 108 -32.85 -7.63 -3.80
C THR A 108 -32.51 -6.92 -2.50
N SER A 109 -31.49 -7.41 -1.81
CA SER A 109 -30.97 -6.84 -0.57
C SER A 109 -29.51 -7.22 -0.41
N TRP A 110 -28.84 -6.58 0.53
CA TRP A 110 -27.43 -6.77 0.83
C TRP A 110 -27.24 -7.08 2.30
N LEU A 111 -26.26 -7.93 2.61
CA LEU A 111 -25.83 -8.22 3.97
C LEU A 111 -24.42 -7.66 4.17
N LEU A 112 -24.33 -6.59 4.93
CA LEU A 112 -23.07 -6.03 5.41
C LEU A 112 -22.73 -6.66 6.77
N SER A 113 -21.62 -7.38 6.83
CA SER A 113 -21.07 -7.91 8.07
C SER A 113 -19.71 -7.29 8.37
N GLY A 114 -19.43 -7.05 9.64
CA GLY A 114 -18.19 -6.40 10.08
C GLY A 114 -17.53 -7.17 11.22
N ARG A 115 -16.23 -7.43 11.11
CA ARG A 115 -15.43 -7.93 12.23
C ARG A 115 -14.75 -6.76 12.91
N HIS A 116 -15.15 -6.46 14.14
CA HIS A 116 -14.45 -5.50 14.97
C HIS A 116 -13.13 -6.10 15.45
N ILE A 117 -12.03 -5.46 15.07
CA ILE A 117 -10.69 -5.74 15.57
C ILE A 117 -10.41 -4.66 16.62
N ILE A 118 -10.47 -5.06 17.89
CA ILE A 118 -10.04 -4.19 18.98
C ILE A 118 -8.52 -4.10 18.87
N HIS A 119 -8.03 -2.92 18.54
CA HIS A 119 -6.62 -2.61 18.76
C HIS A 119 -6.52 -2.38 20.25
N GLN A 120 -6.26 -3.46 21.02
CA GLN A 120 -5.84 -3.28 22.40
C GLN A 120 -4.68 -2.28 22.34
N TYR A 121 -4.81 -1.17 23.05
CA TYR A 121 -3.64 -0.40 23.46
C TYR A 121 -2.81 -1.35 24.31
N ASN A 122 -2.08 -2.23 23.66
CA ASN A 122 -1.02 -2.96 24.27
C ASN A 122 -0.04 -1.87 24.69
N LYS A 123 -0.07 -1.60 25.99
CA LYS A 123 1.01 -0.93 26.70
C LYS A 123 2.33 -1.70 26.58
N GLU A 124 2.33 -2.91 26.00
CA GLU A 124 3.49 -3.34 25.25
C GLU A 124 3.63 -2.41 24.07
N THR A 125 4.50 -1.39 24.22
CA THR A 125 5.20 -0.80 23.08
C THR A 125 5.52 -1.99 22.19
N ILE A 126 4.85 -2.13 21.03
CA ILE A 126 5.27 -3.10 20.02
C ILE A 126 6.74 -2.81 19.94
N ASN A 127 7.57 -3.74 20.40
CA ASN A 127 8.98 -3.46 20.45
C ASN A 127 9.34 -3.48 18.98
N ILE A 128 9.35 -2.29 18.38
CA ILE A 128 9.54 -2.06 16.97
C ILE A 128 10.84 -2.76 16.60
N ASN A 129 11.86 -2.71 17.47
CA ASN A 129 13.08 -3.49 17.29
C ASN A 129 12.80 -5.00 17.21
N LYS A 130 11.93 -5.60 18.03
CA LYS A 130 11.57 -7.03 17.96
C LYS A 130 10.79 -7.40 16.69
N LEU A 131 9.91 -6.53 16.20
CA LEU A 131 9.11 -6.77 14.99
C LEU A 131 9.92 -6.53 13.69
N LEU A 132 10.86 -5.58 13.73
CA LEU A 132 11.63 -5.10 12.57
C LEU A 132 13.04 -5.73 12.46
N LYS A 133 13.57 -6.34 13.52
CA LYS A 133 14.91 -6.97 13.55
C LYS A 133 14.89 -8.33 12.87
N GLY A 134 15.95 -8.61 12.10
CA GLY A 134 16.13 -9.90 11.41
C GLY A 134 15.36 -10.05 10.10
N LYS A 135 14.66 -9.02 9.63
CA LYS A 135 13.98 -9.05 8.32
C LYS A 135 15.00 -8.92 7.17
N PRO A 136 14.90 -9.76 6.12
CA PRO A 136 15.83 -9.74 4.97
C PRO A 136 15.49 -8.64 3.96
N TYR A 137 15.01 -7.48 4.43
CA TYR A 137 14.56 -6.39 3.60
C TYR A 137 14.62 -5.05 4.36
N PRO A 138 14.66 -3.89 3.68
CA PRO A 138 14.87 -2.61 4.34
C PRO A 138 13.70 -2.24 5.25
N VAL A 139 14.06 -1.87 6.47
CA VAL A 139 13.09 -1.36 7.45
C VAL A 139 13.76 -0.26 8.27
N TYR A 140 13.14 0.91 8.29
CA TYR A 140 13.70 2.09 8.94
C TYR A 140 12.62 3.10 9.35
N ILE A 141 12.98 4.01 10.27
CA ILE A 141 12.11 5.09 10.74
C ILE A 141 12.86 6.40 10.60
N LYS A 142 12.16 7.43 10.12
CA LYS A 142 12.62 8.81 10.12
C LYS A 142 11.78 9.68 11.03
N ASN A 143 12.40 10.67 11.66
CA ASN A 143 11.68 11.74 12.35
C ASN A 143 11.10 12.76 11.36
N LEU A 144 10.40 13.78 11.86
CA LEU A 144 9.80 14.84 11.03
C LEU A 144 10.82 15.65 10.21
N SER A 145 12.07 15.73 10.68
CA SER A 145 13.16 16.40 9.99
C SER A 145 13.81 15.54 8.90
N GLY A 146 13.38 14.28 8.73
CA GLY A 146 13.94 13.34 7.76
C GLY A 146 15.15 12.56 8.25
N ASN A 147 15.57 12.71 9.52
CA ASN A 147 16.71 11.98 10.06
C ASN A 147 16.30 10.54 10.39
N PHE A 148 17.14 9.57 10.01
CA PHE A 148 16.96 8.17 10.40
C PHE A 148 17.13 8.02 11.92
N ILE A 149 16.08 7.60 12.62
CA ILE A 149 16.11 7.31 14.07
C ILE A 149 16.10 5.81 14.37
N TYR A 150 15.78 4.99 13.36
CA TYR A 150 15.95 3.54 13.38
C TYR A 150 16.26 3.04 11.97
N ALA A 151 17.14 2.04 11.86
CA ALA A 151 17.41 1.31 10.65
C ALA A 151 17.84 -0.12 10.99
N ASN A 152 17.25 -1.12 10.34
CA ASN A 152 17.66 -2.51 10.55
C ASN A 152 19.03 -2.79 9.91
N LYS A 153 19.62 -3.96 10.22
CA LYS A 153 20.91 -4.38 9.67
C LYS A 153 20.94 -4.41 8.14
N PHE A 154 19.81 -4.76 7.51
CA PHE A 154 19.71 -4.83 6.06
C PHE A 154 19.79 -3.43 5.42
N THR A 155 19.07 -2.44 5.96
CA THR A 155 19.15 -1.04 5.50
C THR A 155 20.55 -0.48 5.68
N ASN A 156 21.19 -0.70 6.83
CA ASN A 156 22.59 -0.27 7.05
C ASN A 156 23.56 -0.96 6.08
N HIS A 157 23.33 -2.23 5.76
CA HIS A 157 24.12 -2.93 4.75
C HIS A 157 23.97 -2.32 3.36
N LEU A 158 22.74 -2.01 2.92
CA LEU A 158 22.52 -1.32 1.64
C LEU A 158 23.21 0.05 1.58
N ALA A 159 23.24 0.78 2.71
CA ALA A 159 23.92 2.06 2.83
C ALA A 159 25.45 1.96 2.93
N GLY A 160 25.98 0.77 3.25
CA GLY A 160 27.40 0.55 3.54
C GLY A 160 27.87 1.12 4.88
N LYS A 161 26.99 1.69 5.70
CA LYS A 161 27.32 2.30 7.00
C LYS A 161 26.11 2.32 7.94
N ASN A 162 26.36 2.63 9.22
CA ASN A 162 25.28 2.99 10.14
C ASN A 162 24.72 4.37 9.75
N ILE A 163 23.41 4.46 9.55
CA ILE A 163 22.75 5.68 9.03
C ILE A 163 22.00 6.49 10.08
N ILE A 164 22.00 6.07 11.36
CA ILE A 164 21.28 6.79 12.41
C ILE A 164 21.80 8.23 12.52
N GLY A 165 20.88 9.19 12.52
CA GLY A 165 21.16 10.62 12.55
C GLY A 165 21.37 11.26 11.17
N SER A 166 21.64 10.48 10.13
CA SER A 166 21.75 10.96 8.75
C SER A 166 20.38 11.25 8.15
N THR A 167 20.36 12.00 7.05
CA THR A 167 19.24 12.15 6.11
C THR A 167 19.53 11.35 4.83
N ASP A 168 18.56 11.21 3.91
CA ASP A 168 18.85 10.60 2.60
C ASP A 168 19.92 11.35 1.80
N TYR A 169 20.08 12.66 2.03
CA TYR A 169 21.09 13.48 1.34
C TYR A 169 22.52 13.12 1.75
N ASP A 170 22.71 12.47 2.90
CA ASP A 170 24.02 12.09 3.43
C ASP A 170 24.45 10.65 3.02
N LEU A 171 23.63 9.97 2.21
CA LEU A 171 23.76 8.56 1.89
C LEU A 171 24.06 8.33 0.40
N ILE A 172 24.47 7.10 0.06
CA ILE A 172 24.86 6.71 -1.30
C ILE A 172 23.74 6.89 -2.34
N TRP A 173 22.49 6.99 -1.90
CA TRP A 173 21.31 7.27 -2.75
C TRP A 173 20.87 8.74 -2.74
N SER A 174 21.78 9.68 -2.42
CA SER A 174 21.48 11.11 -2.30
C SER A 174 20.76 11.71 -3.52
N ASP A 175 21.01 11.19 -4.73
CA ASP A 175 20.35 11.63 -5.96
C ASP A 175 18.82 11.45 -5.92
N GLY A 176 18.32 10.47 -5.14
CA GLY A 176 16.90 10.21 -4.92
C GLY A 176 16.31 10.89 -3.68
N ALA A 177 17.12 11.59 -2.87
CA ALA A 177 16.72 12.09 -1.55
C ALA A 177 15.49 13.01 -1.58
N GLY A 178 15.40 13.88 -2.58
CA GLY A 178 14.23 14.76 -2.76
C GLY A 178 12.94 13.99 -3.03
N TYR A 179 13.01 12.90 -3.80
CA TYR A 179 11.87 12.04 -4.08
C TYR A 179 11.42 11.28 -2.82
N PHE A 180 12.35 10.73 -2.05
CA PHE A 180 12.04 10.04 -0.79
C PHE A 180 11.42 10.98 0.24
N THR A 181 11.95 12.20 0.35
CA THR A 181 11.41 13.24 1.25
C THR A 181 9.97 13.61 0.88
N LYS A 182 9.69 13.77 -0.41
CA LYS A 182 8.33 14.05 -0.91
C LYS A 182 7.38 12.91 -0.59
N ASN A 183 7.79 11.66 -0.84
CA ASN A 183 6.97 10.49 -0.54
C ASN A 183 6.71 10.33 0.96
N ASP A 184 7.71 10.62 1.81
CA ASP A 184 7.54 10.61 3.27
C ASP A 184 6.54 11.68 3.72
N ALA A 185 6.49 12.85 3.07
CA ALA A 185 5.49 13.90 3.34
C ALA A 185 4.08 13.46 2.94
N ILE A 186 3.91 12.90 1.74
CA ILE A 186 2.62 12.35 1.27
C ILE A 186 2.12 11.26 2.21
N ALA A 187 3.00 10.38 2.69
CA ALA A 187 2.63 9.33 3.64
C ALA A 187 2.16 9.89 4.99
N ARG A 188 2.75 11.01 5.45
CA ARG A 188 2.31 11.69 6.67
C ARG A 188 0.93 12.32 6.50
N GLU A 189 0.70 12.98 5.36
CA GLU A 189 -0.59 13.61 5.04
C GLU A 189 -1.72 12.58 4.90
N ASN A 190 -1.48 11.49 4.17
CA ASN A 190 -2.49 10.47 3.83
C ASN A 190 -2.50 9.26 4.78
N SER A 191 -1.78 9.33 5.91
CA SER A 191 -1.50 8.23 6.84
C SER A 191 -0.67 7.06 6.27
N TYR A 192 -0.68 6.81 4.96
CA TYR A 192 0.20 5.85 4.30
C TYR A 192 0.49 6.23 2.84
N LEU A 193 1.53 5.60 2.28
CA LEU A 193 1.82 5.60 0.85
C LEU A 193 2.44 4.25 0.46
N VAL A 194 1.98 3.67 -0.64
CA VAL A 194 2.67 2.55 -1.30
C VAL A 194 3.23 3.06 -2.62
N VAL A 195 4.53 2.92 -2.82
CA VAL A 195 5.23 3.52 -3.95
C VAL A 195 6.42 2.66 -4.36
N THR A 196 6.75 2.67 -5.65
CA THR A 196 7.98 2.06 -6.15
C THR A 196 9.12 3.07 -6.06
N GLU A 197 10.19 2.71 -5.36
CA GLU A 197 11.38 3.55 -5.16
C GLU A 197 12.63 2.85 -5.68
N SER A 198 13.51 3.60 -6.34
CA SER A 198 14.82 3.12 -6.78
C SER A 198 15.93 3.78 -5.98
N ALA A 199 16.84 2.99 -5.41
CA ALA A 199 17.98 3.51 -4.66
C ALA A 199 19.29 2.84 -5.10
N LEU A 200 20.32 3.64 -5.33
CA LEU A 200 21.70 3.17 -5.45
C LEU A 200 22.12 2.56 -4.11
N CYS A 201 22.72 1.37 -4.13
CA CYS A 201 23.16 0.67 -2.93
C CYS A 201 24.67 0.43 -2.96
N VAL A 202 25.27 0.03 -1.84
CA VAL A 202 26.72 -0.18 -1.68
C VAL A 202 27.33 -1.16 -2.69
N ASN A 203 26.53 -2.06 -3.26
CA ASN A 203 26.94 -2.95 -4.33
C ASN A 203 27.10 -2.25 -5.70
N GLN A 204 26.96 -0.93 -5.75
CA GLN A 204 26.95 -0.09 -6.95
C GLN A 204 25.83 -0.47 -7.93
N LEU A 205 24.77 -1.12 -7.44
CA LEU A 205 23.58 -1.43 -8.22
C LEU A 205 22.40 -0.62 -7.70
N VAL A 206 21.59 -0.15 -8.65
CA VAL A 206 20.28 0.41 -8.32
C VAL A 206 19.32 -0.72 -8.03
N ASN A 207 18.77 -0.71 -6.83
CA ASN A 207 17.75 -1.65 -6.40
C ASN A 207 16.38 -0.99 -6.49
N ILE A 208 15.38 -1.74 -6.95
CA ILE A 208 13.99 -1.31 -7.00
C ILE A 208 13.24 -1.96 -5.84
N PHE A 209 12.49 -1.13 -5.14
CA PHE A 209 11.73 -1.51 -3.96
C PHE A 209 10.27 -1.13 -4.14
N ILE A 210 9.37 -2.02 -3.75
CA ILE A 210 8.02 -1.61 -3.38
C ILE A 210 8.11 -1.17 -1.93
N SER A 211 8.00 0.13 -1.71
CA SER A 211 8.05 0.77 -0.40
C SER A 211 6.64 1.05 0.11
N THR A 212 6.35 0.55 1.31
CA THR A 212 5.22 0.98 2.13
C THR A 212 5.72 1.95 3.17
N LYS A 213 5.17 3.16 3.17
CA LYS A 213 5.46 4.23 4.11
C LYS A 213 4.22 4.50 4.95
N LEU A 214 4.39 4.55 6.26
CA LEU A 214 3.31 4.79 7.22
C LEU A 214 3.61 6.06 8.01
N ALA A 215 2.60 6.89 8.24
CA ALA A 215 2.68 7.95 9.22
C ALA A 215 2.90 7.34 10.61
N LEU A 216 4.05 7.64 11.24
CA LEU A 216 4.29 7.23 12.61
C LEU A 216 3.63 8.25 13.53
N LYS A 217 2.71 7.79 14.38
CA LYS A 217 1.96 8.62 15.32
C LYS A 217 2.31 8.26 16.75
N ASP A 218 2.31 9.25 17.63
CA ASP A 218 2.43 9.04 19.08
C ASP A 218 1.08 8.62 19.70
N GLN A 219 1.07 8.45 21.02
CA GLN A 219 -0.11 8.06 21.78
C GLN A 219 -1.25 9.09 21.73
N SER A 220 -0.96 10.34 21.36
CA SER A 220 -1.93 11.42 21.18
C SER A 220 -2.44 11.51 19.73
N ASN A 221 -2.12 10.53 18.89
CA ASN A 221 -2.42 10.51 17.45
C ASN A 221 -1.71 11.63 16.65
N LYS A 222 -0.70 12.27 17.24
CA LYS A 222 0.11 13.29 16.57
C LYS A 222 1.19 12.61 15.73
N ILE A 223 1.37 13.06 14.48
CA ILE A 223 2.41 12.55 13.60
C ILE A 223 3.79 12.97 14.13
N ILE A 224 4.66 11.99 14.34
CA ILE A 224 6.03 12.16 14.85
C ILE A 224 7.11 11.70 13.86
N GLY A 225 6.73 11.12 12.73
CA GLY A 225 7.67 10.68 11.71
C GLY A 225 7.06 9.79 10.65
N THR A 226 7.91 9.00 10.00
CA THR A 226 7.52 8.04 8.97
C THR A 226 8.22 6.70 9.23
N LEU A 227 7.46 5.61 9.20
CA LEU A 227 7.95 4.23 9.27
C LEU A 227 7.89 3.60 7.88
N ASN A 228 9.02 3.08 7.40
CA ASN A 228 9.12 2.49 6.07
C ASN A 228 9.46 1.00 6.14
N PHE A 229 8.82 0.26 5.25
CA PHE A 229 9.09 -1.14 4.94
C PHE A 229 9.18 -1.27 3.44
N SER A 230 10.28 -1.82 2.96
CA SER A 230 10.51 -1.97 1.52
C SER A 230 10.70 -3.44 1.21
N ILE A 231 10.09 -3.93 0.13
CA ILE A 231 10.34 -5.28 -0.38
C ILE A 231 11.12 -5.13 -1.68
N PRO A 232 12.32 -5.73 -1.80
CA PRO A 232 13.04 -5.73 -3.06
C PRO A 232 12.23 -6.52 -4.09
N THR A 233 11.96 -5.94 -5.25
CA THR A 233 11.09 -6.55 -6.28
C THR A 233 11.75 -7.70 -7.05
N LYS A 234 12.86 -8.25 -6.53
CA LYS A 234 13.98 -8.83 -7.31
C LYS A 234 14.57 -7.80 -8.27
N ILE A 235 15.89 -7.61 -8.18
CA ILE A 235 16.66 -7.30 -9.38
C ILE A 235 16.42 -8.49 -10.30
N MET A 236 15.63 -8.34 -11.36
CA MET A 236 15.83 -9.20 -12.52
C MET A 236 17.17 -8.75 -13.08
N PRO A 237 18.26 -9.53 -12.94
CA PRO A 237 19.31 -9.37 -13.92
C PRO A 237 18.63 -9.49 -15.29
N PRO A 238 19.06 -8.73 -16.30
CA PRO A 238 18.65 -9.03 -17.65
C PRO A 238 18.77 -10.56 -17.85
N PRO A 239 17.84 -11.22 -18.57
CA PRO A 239 17.86 -12.68 -18.72
C PRO A 239 19.28 -13.12 -19.03
N LYS A 240 19.80 -14.21 -18.42
CA LYS A 240 21.24 -14.62 -18.45
C LYS A 240 21.90 -14.57 -19.86
N SER A 241 21.11 -14.57 -20.93
CA SER A 241 21.54 -14.32 -22.32
C SER A 241 22.00 -12.89 -22.63
N LEU A 242 21.50 -11.86 -21.94
CA LEU A 242 21.92 -10.47 -22.04
C LEU A 242 23.02 -10.17 -21.01
N LYS A 243 24.28 -10.25 -21.44
CA LYS A 243 25.43 -9.84 -20.63
C LYS A 243 25.53 -8.30 -20.60
N LEU A 244 25.03 -7.65 -19.56
CA LEU A 244 25.23 -6.22 -19.30
C LEU A 244 26.40 -5.99 -18.34
N SER A 245 27.22 -4.99 -18.65
CA SER A 245 28.27 -4.46 -17.77
C SER A 245 27.67 -3.52 -16.72
N SER A 246 28.42 -3.25 -15.64
CA SER A 246 28.01 -2.30 -14.61
C SER A 246 27.72 -0.90 -15.17
N ARG A 247 28.52 -0.44 -16.15
CA ARG A 247 28.31 0.85 -16.81
C ARG A 247 27.06 0.91 -17.68
N GLU A 248 26.70 -0.20 -18.33
CA GLU A 248 25.45 -0.26 -19.08
C GLU A 248 24.24 -0.29 -18.16
N LEU A 249 24.34 -0.93 -16.98
CA LEU A 249 23.29 -0.90 -15.97
C LEU A 249 23.10 0.52 -15.40
N GLU A 250 24.18 1.24 -15.11
CA GLU A 250 24.13 2.65 -14.71
C GLU A 250 23.45 3.52 -15.77
N CYS A 251 23.83 3.37 -17.05
CA CYS A 251 23.19 4.11 -18.15
C CYS A 251 21.70 3.75 -18.31
N ILE A 252 21.32 2.47 -18.19
CA ILE A 252 19.92 2.05 -18.24
C ILE A 252 19.11 2.73 -17.13
N HIS A 253 19.63 2.77 -15.90
CA HIS A 253 18.94 3.41 -14.78
C HIS A 253 18.60 4.87 -15.07
N TRP A 254 19.58 5.65 -15.52
CA TRP A 254 19.33 7.06 -15.77
C TRP A 254 18.44 7.30 -16.99
N LEU A 255 18.54 6.43 -18.00
CA LEU A 255 17.64 6.46 -19.15
C LEU A 255 16.18 6.21 -18.75
N THR A 256 15.92 5.32 -17.80
CA THR A 256 14.54 5.02 -17.36
C THR A 256 13.95 6.13 -16.50
N LEU A 257 14.80 6.95 -15.88
CA LEU A 257 14.43 8.21 -15.24
C LEU A 257 14.28 9.37 -16.24
N GLY A 258 14.41 9.13 -17.54
CA GLY A 258 14.25 10.13 -18.59
C GLY A 258 15.43 11.10 -18.72
N GLN A 259 16.60 10.77 -18.17
CA GLN A 259 17.77 11.66 -18.24
C GLN A 259 18.41 11.65 -19.63
N SER A 260 18.87 12.82 -20.08
CA SER A 260 19.58 12.96 -21.35
C SER A 260 21.02 12.45 -21.24
N PRO A 261 21.66 12.03 -22.35
CA PRO A 261 23.06 11.58 -22.34
C PRO A 261 24.04 12.58 -21.73
N GLU A 262 23.79 13.89 -21.89
CA GLU A 262 24.55 14.98 -21.27
C GLU A 262 24.45 14.96 -19.76
N LYS A 263 23.22 14.79 -19.24
CA LYS A 263 22.98 14.71 -17.81
C LYS A 263 23.61 13.45 -17.22
N ILE A 264 23.42 12.30 -17.89
CA ILE A 264 24.01 11.02 -17.48
C ILE A 264 25.53 11.13 -17.40
N ALA A 265 26.17 11.70 -18.42
CA ALA A 265 27.61 11.89 -18.48
C ALA A 265 28.13 12.68 -17.28
N THR A 266 27.42 13.75 -16.94
CA THR A 266 27.71 14.59 -15.78
C THR A 266 27.51 13.80 -14.48
N THR A 267 26.43 13.04 -14.37
CA THR A 267 26.07 12.28 -13.16
C THR A 267 27.05 11.14 -12.86
N ILE A 268 27.51 10.39 -13.86
CA ILE A 268 28.38 9.22 -13.65
C ILE A 268 29.87 9.49 -13.91
N GLY A 269 30.23 10.75 -14.19
CA GLY A 269 31.61 11.21 -14.31
C GLY A 269 32.35 10.68 -15.54
N ILE A 270 31.68 10.56 -16.69
CA ILE A 270 32.29 10.11 -17.95
C ILE A 270 31.91 11.03 -19.12
N SER A 271 32.59 10.91 -20.27
CA SER A 271 32.25 11.74 -21.43
C SER A 271 30.86 11.40 -22.00
N LYS A 272 30.15 12.40 -22.55
CA LYS A 272 28.90 12.18 -23.31
C LYS A 272 29.06 11.10 -24.36
N ARG A 273 30.18 11.11 -25.10
CA ARG A 273 30.47 10.10 -26.13
C ARG A 273 30.56 8.69 -25.53
N THR A 274 31.10 8.55 -24.32
CA THR A 274 31.15 7.27 -23.61
C THR A 274 29.75 6.80 -23.21
N VAL A 275 28.90 7.72 -22.73
CA VAL A 275 27.47 7.40 -22.46
C VAL A 275 26.76 6.95 -23.73
N GLU A 276 26.90 7.69 -24.84
CA GLU A 276 26.28 7.34 -26.12
C GLU A 276 26.74 5.96 -26.61
N ASN A 277 28.02 5.63 -26.42
CA ASN A 277 28.55 4.30 -26.72
C ASN A 277 27.90 3.22 -25.85
N HIS A 278 27.73 3.45 -24.54
CA HIS A 278 27.01 2.52 -23.68
C HIS A 278 25.55 2.35 -24.12
N ILE A 279 24.85 3.44 -24.47
CA ILE A 279 23.47 3.40 -24.99
C ILE A 279 23.41 2.60 -26.29
N ALA A 280 24.38 2.76 -27.19
CA ALA A 280 24.46 1.97 -28.42
C ALA A 280 24.66 0.48 -28.14
N MET A 281 25.51 0.10 -27.18
CA MET A 281 25.69 -1.29 -26.78
C MET A 281 24.44 -1.87 -26.10
N ILE A 282 23.74 -1.07 -25.29
CA ILE A 282 22.45 -1.45 -24.69
C ILE A 282 21.43 -1.73 -25.80
N LYS A 283 21.27 -0.81 -26.77
CA LYS A 283 20.38 -1.00 -27.93
C LYS A 283 20.67 -2.31 -28.65
N ALA A 284 21.93 -2.60 -28.94
CA ALA A 284 22.34 -3.85 -29.59
C ALA A 284 21.95 -5.09 -28.77
N LYS A 285 22.17 -5.08 -27.46
CA LYS A 285 21.83 -6.19 -26.56
C LYS A 285 20.33 -6.41 -26.42
N PHE A 286 19.55 -5.33 -26.44
CA PHE A 286 18.09 -5.35 -26.40
C PHE A 286 17.44 -5.55 -27.77
N LYS A 287 18.23 -5.65 -28.85
CA LYS A 287 17.78 -5.72 -30.25
C LYS A 287 16.88 -4.55 -30.65
N CYS A 288 17.14 -3.37 -30.09
CA CYS A 288 16.44 -2.12 -30.41
C CYS A 288 17.26 -1.31 -31.42
N ARG A 289 16.59 -0.69 -32.38
CA ARG A 289 17.18 0.18 -33.41
C ARG A 289 17.08 1.65 -33.01
N THR A 290 16.01 2.03 -32.30
CA THR A 290 15.73 3.42 -31.94
C THR A 290 15.76 3.64 -30.43
N GLN A 291 15.89 4.90 -30.01
CA GLN A 291 15.77 5.28 -28.59
C GLN A 291 14.36 5.00 -28.05
N ILE A 292 13.34 5.14 -28.92
CA ILE A 292 11.94 4.88 -28.58
C ILE A 292 11.72 3.38 -28.34
N GLU A 293 12.24 2.51 -29.21
CA GLU A 293 12.17 1.05 -29.02
C GLU A 293 12.89 0.62 -27.74
N LEU A 294 14.05 1.21 -27.46
CA LEU A 294 14.76 0.96 -26.21
C LEU A 294 13.92 1.43 -25.00
N GLY A 295 13.34 2.63 -25.05
CA GLY A 295 12.46 3.15 -24.01
C GLY A 295 11.25 2.26 -23.77
N TYR A 296 10.62 1.74 -24.83
CA TYR A 296 9.51 0.78 -24.74
C TYR A 296 9.94 -0.57 -24.13
N ALA A 297 11.10 -1.10 -24.52
CA ALA A 297 11.64 -2.35 -23.99
C ALA A 297 12.01 -2.24 -22.50
N LEU A 298 12.65 -1.13 -22.11
CA LEU A 298 12.94 -0.84 -20.71
C LEU A 298 11.66 -0.59 -19.91
N GLY A 299 10.69 0.14 -20.47
CA GLY A 299 9.36 0.33 -19.89
C GLY A 299 8.63 -0.99 -19.63
N LYS A 300 8.69 -1.95 -20.56
CA LYS A 300 8.15 -3.31 -20.34
C LYS A 300 8.83 -4.04 -19.19
N LEU A 301 10.15 -3.90 -19.01
CA LEU A 301 10.84 -4.46 -17.85
C LEU A 301 10.40 -3.77 -16.54
N HIS A 302 10.09 -2.48 -16.58
CA HIS A 302 9.50 -1.74 -15.46
C HIS A 302 8.04 -2.15 -15.17
N HIS A 303 7.28 -2.59 -16.18
CA HIS A 303 5.86 -2.97 -16.07
C HIS A 303 5.60 -4.49 -15.93
N CYS A 304 6.60 -5.35 -16.09
CA CYS A 304 6.48 -6.81 -15.92
C CYS A 304 6.35 -7.29 -14.46
N SER A 305 5.88 -6.42 -13.55
CA SER A 305 5.49 -6.78 -12.17
C SER A 305 3.98 -6.60 -11.90
N LEU A 306 3.16 -6.50 -12.96
CA LEU A 306 1.71 -6.50 -12.85
C LEU A 306 1.09 -7.55 -13.79
N ILE A 307 1.43 -8.82 -13.59
CA ILE A 307 0.53 -9.99 -13.63
C ILE A 307 1.03 -10.99 -12.59
#